data_AF-A0A2X1IYW9-F1
#
_entry.id   AF-A0A2X1IYW9-F1
#
_cell.length_a   1.000
_cell.length_b   1.000
_cell.length_c   1.000
_cell.angle_alpha   90.00
_cell.angle_beta   90.00
_cell.angle_gamma   90.00
#
_symmetry.space_group_name_H-M   'P 1'
#
loop_
_entity.id
_entity.type
_entity.pdbx_description
1 polymer ?
#
loop_
_entity_poly.entity_id
_entity_poly.type
_entity_poly.pdbx_seq_one_letter_code
_entity_poly.pdbx_strand_id
1 'polypeptide(L)'
;MWLTHDPEYPENLPAAPLVRYGWTPRGELAVVYDRSNTQVRSFTYDDKYRGRMVAHRHTGRPEIRYRYDSDGRVTEQLNPAGLSYTYQYEKDRITITDSLNRREGCTRRAKAG
;
A
#
# COMPACT_ATOMS: atom_id res chain seq x y z
N MET A 1 6.38 -16.14 -4.34
CA MET A 1 5.43 -17.04 -5.03
C MET A 1 6.22 -17.67 -6.15
N TRP A 2 6.52 -18.97 -6.03
CA TRP A 2 7.07 -19.73 -7.15
C TRP A 2 5.87 -20.16 -7.99
N LEU A 3 5.86 -19.86 -9.28
CA LEU A 3 4.95 -20.55 -10.18
C LEU A 3 5.58 -21.95 -10.35
N THR A 4 5.25 -22.89 -9.47
CA THR A 4 5.84 -24.23 -9.48
C THR A 4 5.24 -25.13 -10.55
N HIS A 5 4.19 -24.69 -11.24
CA HIS A 5 3.55 -25.47 -12.29
C HIS A 5 2.76 -24.54 -13.22
N ASP A 6 3.12 -24.52 -14.49
CA ASP A 6 2.29 -24.02 -15.58
C ASP A 6 1.88 -25.25 -16.42
N PRO A 7 0.63 -25.71 -16.33
CA PRO A 7 0.18 -26.89 -17.08
C PRO A 7 0.14 -26.66 -18.60
N GLU A 8 0.17 -25.40 -19.05
CA GLU A 8 0.21 -25.05 -20.46
C GLU A 8 1.65 -25.10 -21.01
N TYR A 9 2.67 -24.93 -20.15
CA TYR A 9 4.10 -24.97 -20.51
C TYR A 9 4.98 -25.64 -19.43
N PRO A 10 4.88 -26.97 -19.25
CA PRO A 10 5.51 -27.68 -18.12
C PRO A 10 7.05 -27.68 -18.14
N GLU A 11 7.68 -27.53 -19.32
CA GLU A 11 9.14 -27.50 -19.47
C GLU A 11 9.75 -26.10 -19.35
N ASN A 12 8.92 -25.06 -19.22
CA ASN A 12 9.36 -23.66 -19.29
C ASN A 12 9.21 -22.92 -17.96
N LEU A 13 9.32 -23.65 -16.84
CA LEU A 13 9.34 -23.06 -15.53
C LEU A 13 10.61 -22.21 -15.36
N PRO A 14 10.52 -20.99 -14.83
CA PRO A 14 11.67 -20.12 -14.72
C PRO A 14 12.69 -20.71 -13.72
N ALA A 15 13.96 -20.82 -14.15
CA ALA A 15 15.06 -21.30 -13.31
C ALA A 15 15.31 -20.44 -12.05
N ALA A 16 14.73 -19.24 -12.00
CA ALA A 16 14.81 -18.29 -10.90
C ALA A 16 13.43 -17.69 -10.57
N PRO A 17 13.18 -17.28 -9.31
CA PRO A 17 11.89 -16.74 -8.91
C PRO A 17 11.58 -15.44 -9.66
N LEU A 18 10.33 -15.31 -10.13
CA LEU A 18 9.84 -14.10 -10.82
C LEU A 18 9.83 -12.87 -9.93
N VAL A 19 9.61 -13.10 -8.63
CA VAL A 19 9.47 -12.07 -7.62
C VAL A 19 10.02 -12.60 -6.30
N ARG A 20 10.72 -11.74 -5.57
CA ARG A 20 11.20 -12.05 -4.21
C ARG A 20 10.67 -11.02 -3.23
N TYR A 21 10.27 -11.50 -2.06
CA TYR A 21 9.75 -10.68 -0.97
C TYR A 21 10.73 -10.65 0.17
N GLY A 22 10.93 -9.48 0.78
CA GLY A 22 11.61 -9.31 2.05
C GLY A 22 10.62 -8.87 3.12
N TRP A 23 10.80 -9.38 4.34
CA TRP A 23 9.89 -9.17 5.45
C TRP A 23 10.60 -8.47 6.62
N THR A 24 9.90 -7.64 7.37
CA THR A 24 10.38 -7.13 8.66
C THR A 24 10.53 -8.28 9.66
N PRO A 25 11.26 -8.11 10.78
CA PRO A 25 11.28 -9.11 11.86
C PRO A 25 9.89 -9.41 12.44
N ARG A 26 8.93 -8.49 12.25
CA ARG A 26 7.52 -8.65 12.59
C ARG A 26 6.70 -9.31 11.48
N GLY A 27 7.32 -9.85 10.44
CA GLY A 27 6.62 -10.54 9.35
C GLY A 27 5.76 -9.63 8.47
N GLU A 28 6.03 -8.32 8.43
CA GLU A 28 5.35 -7.38 7.53
C GLU A 28 6.12 -7.26 6.22
N LEU A 29 5.45 -7.08 5.08
CA LEU A 29 6.11 -7.03 3.78
C LEU A 29 6.95 -5.75 3.66
N ALA A 30 8.27 -5.85 3.74
CA ALA A 30 9.16 -4.67 3.72
C ALA A 30 9.55 -4.25 2.29
N VAL A 31 9.77 -5.22 1.41
CA VAL A 31 10.36 -4.98 0.09
C VAL A 31 9.94 -6.03 -0.93
N VAL A 32 9.77 -5.60 -2.17
CA VAL A 32 9.55 -6.46 -3.34
C VAL A 32 10.71 -6.27 -4.31
N TYR A 33 11.27 -7.38 -4.77
CA TYR A 33 12.28 -7.43 -5.82
C TYR A 33 11.71 -8.12 -7.06
N ASP A 34 12.04 -7.62 -8.25
CA ASP A 34 11.72 -8.30 -9.50
C ASP A 34 12.68 -9.47 -9.78
N ARG A 35 12.50 -10.12 -10.93
CA ARG A 35 13.33 -11.25 -11.41
C ARG A 35 14.82 -10.91 -11.50
N SER A 36 15.17 -9.65 -11.79
CA SER A 36 16.57 -9.19 -11.87
C SER A 36 17.20 -8.93 -10.50
N ASN A 37 16.43 -9.17 -9.42
CA ASN A 37 16.79 -8.83 -8.05
C ASN A 37 16.86 -7.31 -7.80
N THR A 38 16.24 -6.50 -8.66
CA THR A 38 16.10 -5.07 -8.47
C THR A 38 14.93 -4.80 -7.52
N GLN A 39 15.13 -3.95 -6.51
CA GLN A 39 14.03 -3.48 -5.66
C GLN A 39 13.05 -2.71 -6.54
N VAL A 40 11.77 -3.07 -6.50
CA VAL A 40 10.69 -2.38 -7.26
C VAL A 40 9.68 -1.68 -6.35
N ARG A 41 9.57 -2.12 -5.10
CA ARG A 41 8.68 -1.52 -4.10
C ARG A 41 9.21 -1.68 -2.68
N SER A 42 9.02 -0.68 -1.85
CA SER A 42 9.30 -0.75 -0.40
C SER A 42 8.13 -0.22 0.42
N PHE A 43 8.02 -0.70 1.65
CA PHE A 43 6.97 -0.35 2.60
C PHE A 43 7.58 -0.10 3.98
N THR A 44 7.02 0.87 4.69
CA THR A 44 7.42 1.23 6.04
C THR A 44 6.22 1.13 6.95
N TYR A 45 6.39 0.56 8.12
CA TYR A 45 5.33 0.33 9.10
C TYR A 45 5.57 1.13 10.37
N ASP A 46 4.48 1.41 11.08
CA ASP A 46 4.47 2.04 12.39
C ASP A 46 5.12 1.13 13.42
N ASP A 47 6.02 1.68 14.23
CA ASP A 47 6.74 0.90 15.24
C ASP A 47 5.86 0.47 16.41
N LYS A 48 4.82 1.24 16.73
CA LYS A 48 3.90 0.94 17.84
C LYS A 48 2.76 0.04 17.40
N TYR A 49 2.21 0.26 16.20
CA TYR A 49 1.01 -0.42 15.70
C TYR A 49 1.35 -1.39 14.57
N ARG A 50 1.55 -2.67 14.91
CA ARG A 50 1.82 -3.73 13.92
C ARG A 50 0.77 -3.75 12.81
N GLY A 51 1.22 -3.86 11.57
CA GLY A 51 0.41 -3.87 10.36
C GLY A 51 0.01 -2.49 9.84
N ARG A 52 0.27 -1.41 10.59
CA ARG A 52 -0.05 -0.04 10.15
C ARG A 52 1.06 0.49 9.24
N MET A 53 0.82 0.49 7.93
CA MET A 53 1.77 1.01 6.94
C MET A 53 1.82 2.55 6.96
N VAL A 54 2.95 3.15 7.28
CA VAL A 54 3.12 4.62 7.32
C VAL A 54 3.71 5.20 6.04
N ALA A 55 4.34 4.37 5.21
CA ALA A 55 4.81 4.81 3.91
C ALA A 55 4.92 3.67 2.91
N HIS A 56 4.87 4.01 1.62
CA HIS A 56 5.30 3.11 0.56
C HIS A 56 5.97 3.88 -0.57
N ARG A 57 6.84 3.19 -1.32
CA ARG A 57 7.57 3.76 -2.45
C ARG A 57 7.70 2.75 -3.58
N HIS A 58 7.49 3.19 -4.80
CA HIS A 58 7.92 2.47 -5.99
C HIS A 58 9.28 3.00 -6.44
N THR A 59 10.11 2.14 -7.02
CA THR A 59 11.43 2.54 -7.49
C THR A 59 11.34 3.67 -8.51
N GLY A 60 12.17 4.70 -8.34
CA GLY A 60 12.15 5.91 -9.15
C GLY A 60 11.00 6.87 -8.88
N ARG A 61 10.12 6.60 -7.90
CA ARG A 61 9.02 7.50 -7.52
C ARG A 61 9.22 8.06 -6.10
N PRO A 62 8.67 9.25 -5.79
CA PRO A 62 8.63 9.75 -4.43
C PRO A 62 7.91 8.79 -3.48
N GLU A 63 8.31 8.81 -2.22
CA GLU A 63 7.64 8.06 -1.16
C GLU A 63 6.30 8.71 -0.81
N ILE A 64 5.24 7.91 -0.77
CA ILE A 64 3.92 8.33 -0.32
C ILE A 64 3.78 7.95 1.15
N ARG A 65 3.33 8.90 1.99
CA ARG A 65 3.21 8.71 3.44
C ARG A 65 1.76 8.76 3.91
N TYR A 66 1.47 8.08 5.00
CA TYR A 66 0.16 8.01 5.61
C TYR A 66 0.20 8.53 7.05
N ARG A 67 -0.81 9.31 7.43
CA ARG A 67 -1.09 9.66 8.82
C ARG A 67 -2.41 9.08 9.27
N TYR A 68 -2.53 8.86 10.57
CA TYR A 68 -3.64 8.14 11.17
C TYR A 68 -4.22 8.92 12.35
N ASP A 69 -5.52 8.80 12.57
CA ASP A 69 -6.16 9.22 13.83
C ASP A 69 -5.97 8.17 14.94
N SER A 70 -6.52 8.47 16.12
CA SER A 70 -6.50 7.57 17.29
C SER A 70 -7.21 6.24 17.05
N ASP A 71 -8.21 6.23 16.17
CA ASP A 71 -8.98 5.04 15.82
C ASP A 71 -8.26 4.18 14.76
N GLY A 72 -7.13 4.66 14.25
CA GLY A 72 -6.33 3.98 13.24
C GLY A 72 -6.86 4.13 11.82
N ARG A 73 -7.67 5.15 11.55
CA ARG A 73 -8.14 5.50 10.20
C ARG A 73 -7.15 6.46 9.56
N VAL A 74 -6.94 6.34 8.25
CA VAL A 74 -6.04 7.23 7.51
C VAL A 74 -6.67 8.62 7.43
N THR A 75 -5.97 9.64 7.92
CA THR A 75 -6.40 11.06 7.86
C THR A 75 -5.68 11.84 6.78
N GLU A 76 -4.49 11.39 6.36
CA GLU A 76 -3.71 12.03 5.31
C GLU A 76 -2.97 10.98 4.48
N GLN A 77 -2.98 11.18 3.16
CA GLN A 77 -2.03 10.60 2.23
C GLN A 77 -1.19 11.74 1.65
N LEU A 78 0.08 11.82 2.04
CA LEU A 78 1.01 12.81 1.52
C LEU A 78 1.71 12.24 0.29
N ASN A 79 1.54 12.90 -0.85
CA ASN A 79 2.24 12.58 -2.09
C ASN A 79 3.12 13.77 -2.51
N PRO A 80 4.47 13.65 -2.41
CA PRO A 80 5.38 14.72 -2.79
C PRO A 80 5.25 15.18 -4.26
N ALA A 81 4.62 14.38 -5.13
CA ALA A 81 4.33 14.78 -6.51
C ALA A 81 3.10 15.71 -6.66
N GLY A 82 2.52 16.19 -5.55
CA GLY A 82 1.44 17.20 -5.57
C GLY A 82 0.02 16.65 -5.59
N LEU A 83 -0.17 15.34 -5.40
CA LEU A 83 -1.48 14.67 -5.38
C LEU A 83 -1.80 14.09 -3.99
N SER A 84 -1.71 14.95 -2.96
CA SER A 84 -2.03 14.59 -1.58
C SER A 84 -3.54 14.59 -1.33
N TYR A 85 -3.98 13.80 -0.36
CA TYR A 85 -5.38 13.72 0.06
C TYR A 85 -5.49 13.82 1.58
N THR A 86 -6.56 14.44 2.05
CA THR A 86 -6.98 14.43 3.45
C THR A 86 -8.37 13.81 3.58
N TYR A 87 -8.61 13.15 4.71
CA TYR A 87 -9.83 12.41 4.98
C TYR A 87 -10.43 12.89 6.30
N GLN A 88 -11.69 13.30 6.26
CA GLN A 88 -12.48 13.64 7.43
C GLN A 88 -13.60 12.61 7.59
N TYR A 89 -13.70 12.05 8.80
CA TYR A 89 -14.68 11.02 9.11
C TYR A 89 -15.78 11.60 9.98
N GLU A 90 -17.01 11.46 9.51
CA GLU A 90 -18.24 11.72 10.23
C GLU A 90 -18.97 10.37 10.46
N LYS A 91 -20.12 10.39 11.16
CA LYS A 91 -20.83 9.17 11.57
C LYS A 91 -21.17 8.24 10.39
N ASP A 92 -21.62 8.81 9.29
CA ASP A 92 -22.14 8.12 8.11
C ASP A 92 -21.49 8.60 6.80
N ARG A 93 -20.54 9.54 6.89
CA ARG A 93 -19.91 10.21 5.76
C ARG A 93 -18.40 10.28 5.92
N ILE A 94 -17.71 10.15 4.80
CA ILE A 94 -16.28 10.48 4.66
C ILE A 94 -16.17 11.63 3.67
N THR A 95 -15.48 12.70 4.05
CA THR A 95 -15.14 13.79 3.14
C THR A 95 -13.67 13.68 2.76
N ILE A 96 -13.41 13.55 1.45
CA ILE A 96 -12.08 13.47 0.86
C ILE A 96 -11.77 14.83 0.27
N THR A 97 -10.63 15.41 0.63
CA THR A 97 -10.14 16.67 0.05
C THR A 97 -8.80 16.45 -0.63
N ASP A 98 -8.69 16.78 -1.91
CA ASP A 98 -7.43 16.68 -2.65
C ASP A 98 -6.55 17.93 -2.48
N SER A 99 -5.37 17.91 -3.11
CA SER A 99 -4.40 19.00 -3.07
C SER A 99 -4.87 20.32 -3.70
N LEU A 100 -5.94 20.29 -4.50
CA LEU A 100 -6.57 21.46 -5.10
C LEU A 100 -7.79 21.95 -4.29
N ASN A 101 -7.98 21.43 -3.07
CA ASN A 101 -9.14 21.69 -2.21
C ASN A 101 -10.49 21.25 -2.80
N ARG A 102 -10.50 20.35 -3.78
CA ARG A 102 -11.75 19.75 -4.27
C ARG A 102 -12.23 18.72 -3.26
N ARG A 103 -13.53 18.71 -2.97
CA ARG A 103 -14.14 17.88 -1.93
C ARG A 103 -15.14 16.90 -2.50
N GLU A 104 -15.01 15.63 -2.10
CA GLU A 104 -15.96 14.58 -2.43
C GLU A 104 -16.48 13.92 -1.15
N GLY A 105 -17.80 13.77 -1.05
CA GLY A 105 -18.45 13.09 0.07
C GLY A 105 -18.84 11.66 -0.31
N CYS A 106 -18.40 10.68 0.46
CA CYS A 106 -18.80 9.29 0.31
C CYS A 106 -19.65 8.88 1.52
N THR A 107 -20.87 8.40 1.30
CA THR A 107 -21.72 7.87 2.38
C THR A 107 -21.49 6.38 2.54
N ARG A 108 -21.33 5.94 3.79
CA ARG A 108 -21.15 4.53 4.10
C ARG A 108 -22.52 3.85 4.02
N ARG A 109 -22.85 3.22 2.89
CA ARG A 109 -24.04 2.33 2.84
C ARG A 109 -23.79 1.15 3.79
N ALA A 110 -24.58 1.03 4.84
CA ALA A 110 -24.67 -0.20 5.59
C ALA A 110 -25.14 -1.31 4.64
N LYS A 111 -24.45 -2.46 4.59
CA LYS A 111 -25.08 -3.66 4.03
C LYS A 111 -26.28 -3.95 4.92
N ALA A 112 -27.48 -3.91 4.37
CA ALA A 112 -28.65 -4.49 5.01
C ALA A 112 -28.36 -5.98 5.25
N GLY A 113 -28.66 -6.45 6.46
CA GLY A 113 -28.49 -7.84 6.87
C GLY A 113 -29.45 -8.79 6.17
#